data_AF-A0A1Q8CUP2-F1
#
_entry.id   AF-A0A1Q8CUP2-F1
#
_cell.length_a   1.000
_cell.length_b   1.000
_cell.length_c   1.000
_cell.angle_alpha   90.00
_cell.angle_beta   90.00
_cell.angle_gamma   90.00
#
_symmetry.space_group_name_H-M   'P 1'
#
loop_
_entity.id
_entity.type
_entity.pdbx_description
1 polymer ?
#
loop_
_entity_poly.entity_id
_entity_poly.type
_entity_poly.pdbx_seq_one_letter_code
_entity_poly.pdbx_strand_id
1 'polypeptide(L)'
;MGNLGVPELLIIAGVIILLFGARKLPEMARSLGKSAKAFKEETKGMRGGDDADKQTSVEQPVQQPVQQQLPQAQPATPNATPNATTQPVSNAAQPVNGSQPAEQAQQNNNAS
;
A
#
# COMPACT_ATOMS: atom_id res chain seq x y z
N MET A 1 -30.90 40.77 12.36
CA MET A 1 -30.48 39.72 11.39
C MET A 1 -29.11 39.27 11.82
N GLY A 2 -28.98 38.06 12.38
CA GLY A 2 -27.75 37.59 13.02
C GLY A 2 -26.59 37.56 12.02
N ASN A 3 -25.56 38.35 12.29
CA ASN A 3 -24.32 38.28 11.55
C ASN A 3 -23.59 37.02 12.02
N LEU A 4 -23.66 35.95 11.23
CA LEU A 4 -22.80 34.77 11.35
C LEU A 4 -21.36 35.21 11.08
N GLY A 5 -20.76 35.79 12.11
CA GLY A 5 -19.41 36.30 12.07
C GLY A 5 -18.40 35.21 12.37
N VAL A 6 -17.14 35.60 12.27
CA VAL A 6 -16.00 34.84 12.76
C VAL A 6 -16.21 34.23 14.16
N PRO A 7 -16.80 34.92 15.17
CA PRO A 7 -17.01 34.33 16.50
C PRO A 7 -17.91 33.08 16.50
N GLU A 8 -19.05 33.07 15.79
CA GLU A 8 -19.91 31.89 15.70
C GLU A 8 -19.19 30.69 15.05
N LEU A 9 -18.42 30.95 13.98
CA LEU A 9 -17.63 29.92 13.32
C LEU A 9 -16.56 29.32 14.23
N LEU A 10 -15.92 30.13 15.08
CA LEU A 10 -14.94 29.64 16.06
C LEU A 10 -15.59 28.74 17.12
N ILE A 11 -16.80 29.05 17.57
CA ILE A 11 -17.54 28.20 18.52
C ILE A 11 -17.84 26.84 17.88
N ILE A 12 -18.37 26.82 16.66
CA ILE A 12 -18.67 25.57 15.92
C ILE A 12 -17.39 24.77 15.68
N ALA A 13 -16.31 25.41 15.22
CA ALA A 13 -15.02 24.77 15.03
C ALA A 13 -14.49 24.20 16.36
N GLY A 14 -14.68 24.90 17.47
CA GLY A 14 -14.33 24.44 18.81
C GLY A 14 -15.05 23.15 19.20
N VAL A 15 -16.36 23.05 18.94
CA VAL A 15 -17.14 21.82 19.19
C VAL A 15 -16.62 20.66 18.34
N ILE A 16 -16.32 20.90 17.06
CA ILE A 16 -15.77 19.88 16.15
C ILE A 16 -14.38 19.42 16.64
N ILE A 17 -13.52 20.35 17.08
CA ILE A 17 -12.22 20.02 17.66
C ILE A 17 -12.37 19.18 18.94
N LEU A 18 -13.40 19.44 19.75
CA LEU A 18 -13.64 18.68 20.98
C LEU A 18 -14.08 17.24 20.68
N LEU A 19 -14.88 17.03 19.63
CA LEU A 19 -15.36 15.70 19.21
C LEU A 19 -14.29 14.89 18.48
N PHE A 20 -13.60 15.51 17.52
CA PHE A 20 -12.65 14.82 16.63
C PHE A 20 -11.19 14.95 17.08
N GLY A 21 -10.87 15.95 17.90
CA GLY A 21 -9.52 16.28 18.36
C GLY A 21 -8.78 17.25 17.44
N ALA A 22 -7.93 18.10 18.03
CA ALA A 22 -7.14 19.11 17.32
C ALA A 22 -6.17 18.55 16.27
N ARG A 23 -5.77 17.27 16.40
CA ARG A 23 -4.88 16.59 15.43
C ARG A 23 -5.64 16.03 14.23
N LYS A 24 -6.94 15.77 14.35
CA LYS A 24 -7.72 15.08 13.32
C LYS A 24 -8.23 16.02 12.23
N LEU A 25 -8.63 17.24 12.59
CA LEU A 25 -9.00 18.27 11.62
C LEU A 25 -7.91 18.58 10.57
N PRO A 26 -6.66 18.89 10.94
CA PRO A 26 -5.62 19.17 9.95
C PRO A 26 -5.25 17.94 9.11
N GLU A 27 -5.37 16.73 9.66
CA GLU A 27 -5.15 15.48 8.94
C GLU A 27 -6.23 15.25 7.86
N MET A 28 -7.50 15.41 8.22
CA MET A 28 -8.63 15.31 7.30
C MET A 28 -8.58 16.44 6.25
N ALA A 29 -8.29 17.68 6.65
CA ALA A 29 -8.15 18.81 5.73
C ALA A 29 -7.00 18.61 4.73
N ARG A 30 -5.85 18.07 5.16
CA ARG A 30 -4.72 17.77 4.26
C ARG A 30 -5.05 16.69 3.24
N SER A 31 -5.75 15.62 3.64
CA SER A 31 -6.13 14.55 2.71
C SER A 31 -7.21 15.00 1.72
N LEU A 32 -8.25 15.69 2.21
CA LEU A 32 -9.29 16.29 1.37
C LEU A 32 -8.72 17.35 0.42
N GLY A 33 -7.77 18.17 0.89
CA GLY A 33 -7.10 19.19 0.09
C GLY A 33 -6.27 18.60 -1.04
N LYS A 34 -5.59 17.46 -0.82
CA LYS A 34 -4.86 16.74 -1.88
C LYS A 34 -5.81 16.25 -2.99
N SER A 35 -6.93 15.63 -2.62
CA SER A 35 -7.94 15.17 -3.60
C SER A 35 -8.60 16.34 -4.33
N ALA A 36 -8.95 17.41 -3.62
CA ALA A 36 -9.54 18.61 -4.20
C ALA A 36 -8.56 19.35 -5.15
N LYS A 37 -7.26 19.34 -4.83
CA LYS A 37 -6.21 19.90 -5.69
C LYS A 37 -6.09 19.12 -6.99
N ALA A 38 -5.99 17.79 -6.91
CA ALA A 38 -5.95 16.93 -8.10
C ALA A 38 -7.19 17.11 -8.99
N PHE A 39 -8.39 17.11 -8.39
CA PHE A 39 -9.64 17.35 -9.11
C PHE A 39 -9.67 18.73 -9.78
N LYS A 40 -9.16 19.78 -9.10
CA LYS A 40 -9.07 21.14 -9.66
C LYS A 40 -8.04 21.22 -10.78
N GLU A 41 -6.92 20.51 -10.70
CA GLU A 41 -5.90 20.45 -11.75
C GLU A 41 -6.44 19.75 -13.01
N GLU A 42 -7.12 18.62 -12.86
CA GLU A 42 -7.79 17.91 -13.96
C GLU A 42 -8.91 18.76 -14.59
N THR A 43 -9.76 19.38 -13.76
CA THR A 43 -10.83 20.26 -14.23
C THR A 43 -10.30 21.52 -14.90
N LYS A 44 -9.15 22.06 -14.45
CA LYS A 44 -8.49 23.23 -15.07
C LYS A 44 -7.91 22.87 -16.44
N GLY A 45 -7.33 21.68 -16.60
CA GLY A 45 -6.86 21.16 -17.89
C GLY A 45 -7.99 21.02 -18.92
N MET A 46 -9.21 20.69 -18.48
CA MET A 46 -10.39 20.63 -19.36
C MET A 46 -10.97 22.00 -19.72
N ARG A 47 -10.71 23.04 -18.92
CA ARG A 47 -11.25 24.40 -19.11
C ARG A 47 -10.31 25.35 -19.86
N GLY A 48 -9.16 24.87 -20.35
CA GLY A 48 -8.29 25.62 -21.26
C GLY A 48 -7.63 26.85 -20.63
N GLY A 49 -6.87 26.66 -19.56
CA GLY A 49 -6.06 27.73 -18.97
C GLY A 49 -4.79 27.19 -18.34
N ASP A 50 -3.66 27.67 -18.85
CA ASP A 50 -2.32 27.55 -18.28
C ASP A 50 -2.23 28.22 -16.89
N ASP A 51 -1.04 28.19 -16.29
CA ASP A 51 -0.67 28.61 -14.93
C ASP A 51 -0.77 27.49 -13.89
N ALA A 52 0.33 26.73 -13.82
CA ALA A 52 0.67 25.82 -12.75
C ALA A 52 1.32 26.60 -11.59
N ASP A 53 0.61 26.75 -10.47
CA ASP A 53 1.18 27.36 -9.27
C ASP A 53 1.50 26.32 -8.18
N LYS A 54 2.82 26.15 -8.02
CA LYS A 54 3.61 25.74 -6.86
C LYS A 54 2.96 24.82 -5.82
N GLN A 55 3.41 23.58 -5.93
CA GLN A 55 3.50 22.52 -4.92
C GLN A 55 3.88 23.06 -3.53
N THR A 56 2.90 23.31 -2.66
CA THR A 56 3.13 23.44 -1.22
C THR A 56 3.05 22.04 -0.60
N SER A 57 4.20 21.37 -0.57
CA SER A 57 4.42 20.16 0.23
C SER A 57 4.41 20.58 1.70
N VAL A 58 3.31 20.30 2.41
CA VAL A 58 3.34 20.30 3.87
C VAL A 58 3.90 18.93 4.26
N GLU A 59 5.23 18.86 4.35
CA GLU A 59 5.99 17.70 4.80
C GLU A 59 5.41 17.13 6.11
N GLN A 60 5.19 15.82 6.09
CA GLN A 60 5.00 15.00 7.28
C GLN A 60 6.34 14.88 8.01
N PRO A 61 6.37 14.94 9.36
CA PRO A 61 7.52 14.44 10.08
C PRO A 61 7.60 12.91 9.89
N VAL A 62 8.72 12.52 9.31
CA VAL A 62 9.18 11.15 9.07
C VAL A 62 9.25 10.40 10.40
N GLN A 63 8.37 9.43 10.63
CA GLN A 63 8.67 8.31 11.52
C GLN A 63 9.03 7.11 10.64
N GLN A 64 10.29 7.06 10.21
CA GLN A 64 10.92 5.82 9.77
C GLN A 64 11.24 4.98 11.01
N PRO A 65 10.84 3.70 11.10
CA PRO A 65 11.44 2.79 12.07
C PRO A 65 12.87 2.52 11.63
N VAL A 66 13.84 3.04 12.37
CA VAL A 66 15.26 2.71 12.19
C VAL A 66 15.43 1.26 12.62
N GLN A 67 15.49 0.33 11.65
CA GLN A 67 15.98 -1.02 11.89
C GLN A 67 17.48 -0.91 12.19
N GLN A 68 17.82 -1.05 13.46
CA GLN A 68 19.18 -0.96 13.97
C GLN A 68 19.87 -2.31 13.82
N GLN A 69 20.34 -2.62 12.60
CA GLN A 69 21.21 -3.77 12.36
C GLN A 69 22.67 -3.32 12.50
N LEU A 70 23.32 -3.69 13.61
CA LEU A 70 24.76 -3.45 13.80
C LEU A 70 25.60 -4.51 13.05
N PRO A 71 26.63 -4.09 12.29
CA PRO A 71 27.64 -4.98 11.71
C PRO A 71 28.47 -5.77 12.74
N GLN A 72 29.01 -6.90 12.25
CA GLN A 72 29.46 -8.11 12.95
C GLN A 72 30.84 -8.01 13.63
N ALA A 73 31.09 -8.92 14.59
CA ALA A 73 32.42 -9.38 14.97
C ALA A 73 32.47 -10.93 14.96
N GLN A 74 33.22 -11.52 14.02
CA GLN A 74 33.68 -12.92 14.05
C GLN A 74 35.11 -12.96 14.62
N PRO A 75 35.54 -14.04 15.30
CA PRO A 75 36.32 -15.07 14.59
C PRO A 75 36.18 -16.55 15.08
N ALA A 76 36.08 -17.44 14.07
CA ALA A 76 36.60 -18.82 13.88
C ALA A 76 36.49 -19.94 14.94
N THR A 77 35.90 -21.09 14.54
CA THR A 77 36.66 -22.31 14.16
C THR A 77 35.77 -23.37 13.46
N PRO A 78 36.37 -24.30 12.68
CA PRO A 78 35.68 -25.16 11.71
C PRO A 78 35.35 -26.54 12.26
N ASN A 79 34.09 -27.00 12.13
CA ASN A 79 33.77 -28.42 11.86
C ASN A 79 32.25 -28.69 11.70
N ALA A 80 31.98 -29.67 10.84
CA ALA A 80 30.77 -30.51 10.71
C ALA A 80 29.55 -30.00 9.90
N THR A 81 29.58 -30.39 8.62
CA THR A 81 28.53 -31.05 7.80
C THR A 81 27.10 -30.48 7.74
N PRO A 82 26.58 -30.17 6.52
CA PRO A 82 25.21 -29.68 6.32
C PRO A 82 24.17 -30.77 6.55
N ASN A 83 23.18 -30.52 7.40
CA ASN A 83 21.96 -31.31 7.44
C ASN A 83 20.78 -30.44 6.97
N ALA A 84 20.28 -30.79 5.79
CA ALA A 84 19.04 -30.29 5.23
C ALA A 84 17.86 -30.71 6.10
N THR A 85 16.87 -29.83 6.30
CA THR A 85 15.45 -30.19 6.49
C THR A 85 14.60 -28.93 6.29
N THR A 86 14.33 -28.62 5.02
CA THR A 86 13.06 -28.02 4.59
C THR A 86 12.06 -29.17 4.54
N GLN A 87 11.02 -29.15 5.38
CA GLN A 87 9.89 -30.08 5.25
C GLN A 87 8.84 -29.45 4.33
N PRO A 88 8.63 -29.99 3.12
CA PRO A 88 7.44 -29.71 2.31
C PRO A 88 6.23 -30.48 2.86
N VAL A 89 5.09 -29.81 2.95
CA VAL A 89 3.79 -30.42 3.29
C VAL A 89 3.46 -31.55 2.31
N SER A 90 3.40 -32.77 2.83
CA SER A 90 3.14 -33.99 2.09
C SER A 90 1.63 -34.22 1.95
N ASN A 91 1.19 -34.26 0.71
CA ASN A 91 -0.16 -34.58 0.26
C ASN A 91 -0.34 -36.11 0.28
N ALA A 92 -1.13 -36.66 1.21
CA ALA A 92 -1.39 -38.11 1.29
C ALA A 92 -2.80 -38.43 1.82
N ALA A 93 -3.74 -38.61 0.88
CA ALA A 93 -4.97 -39.42 0.98
C ALA A 93 -5.66 -39.32 -0.42
N GLN A 94 -5.87 -40.33 -1.26
CA GLN A 94 -5.90 -41.80 -1.14
C GLN A 94 -5.66 -42.46 -2.54
N PRO A 95 -5.38 -43.78 -2.63
CA PRO A 95 -5.24 -44.53 -3.88
C PRO A 95 -6.48 -45.39 -4.23
N VAL A 96 -6.87 -45.49 -5.51
CA VAL A 96 -7.63 -46.63 -6.12
C VAL A 96 -7.44 -46.58 -7.67
N ASN A 97 -6.44 -47.28 -8.23
CA ASN A 97 -6.50 -48.62 -8.82
C ASN A 97 -7.44 -48.80 -10.04
N GLY A 98 -6.83 -49.05 -11.20
CA GLY A 98 -7.26 -50.14 -12.09
C GLY A 98 -7.97 -49.77 -13.40
N SER A 99 -7.36 -50.20 -14.52
CA SER A 99 -7.89 -50.31 -15.90
C SER A 99 -8.00 -48.98 -16.69
N GLN A 100 -7.43 -48.78 -17.88
CA GLN A 100 -7.19 -49.68 -19.01
C GLN A 100 -5.91 -49.35 -19.82
N PRO A 101 -5.35 -50.35 -20.53
CA PRO A 101 -4.13 -50.26 -21.35
C PRO A 101 -4.37 -49.87 -22.82
N ALA A 102 -3.29 -49.35 -23.43
CA ALA A 102 -2.91 -49.42 -24.85
C ALA A 102 -3.74 -48.65 -25.92
N GLU A 103 -3.05 -48.34 -27.03
CA GLU A 103 -3.54 -47.87 -28.35
C GLU A 103 -3.94 -46.37 -28.43
N GLN A 104 -3.43 -45.49 -29.29
CA GLN A 104 -2.70 -45.53 -30.58
C GLN A 104 -1.81 -44.26 -30.60
N ALA A 105 -0.49 -44.33 -30.76
CA ALA A 105 0.23 -44.45 -32.03
C ALA A 105 -0.37 -43.61 -33.18
N GLN A 106 0.41 -42.63 -33.65
CA GLN A 106 0.43 -42.14 -35.04
C GLN A 106 -0.85 -41.52 -35.61
N GLN A 107 -0.86 -40.19 -35.72
CA GLN A 107 -1.04 -39.48 -37.00
C GLN A 107 -0.72 -37.99 -36.74
N ASN A 108 0.53 -37.54 -36.82
CA ASN A 108 1.24 -37.25 -38.07
C ASN A 108 0.51 -36.20 -38.94
N ASN A 109 1.08 -34.99 -38.97
CA ASN A 109 1.15 -34.05 -40.10
C ASN A 109 -0.13 -33.68 -40.88
N ASN A 110 -0.54 -32.41 -40.74
CA ASN A 110 -0.86 -31.50 -41.85
C ASN A 110 -1.09 -30.11 -41.21
N ALA A 111 -0.26 -29.07 -41.34
CA ALA A 111 0.29 -28.44 -42.54
C ALA A 111 -0.78 -28.12 -43.59
N SER A 112 -1.56 -27.07 -43.33
CA SER A 112 -1.76 -25.91 -44.23
C SER A 112 -2.79 -24.95 -43.64
#